data_AF-A0A605I7R0-F1
#
_entry.id   AF-A0A605I7R0-F1
#
_cell.length_a   1.000
_cell.length_b   1.000
_cell.length_c   1.000
_cell.angle_alpha   90.00
_cell.angle_beta   90.00
_cell.angle_gamma   90.00
#
_symmetry.space_group_name_H-M   'P 1'
#
loop_
_entity.id
_entity.type
_entity.pdbx_description
1 polymer ?
#
loop_
_entity_poly.entity_id
_entity_poly.type
_entity_poly.pdbx_seq_one_letter_code
_entity_poly.pdbx_strand_id
1 'polypeptide(L)' 'MLQAGNSPVTPDGWISCSERMPDDKQYVWFFGESRGFAGRDTFEGYYDWSRNKWWAVTDIGEEPASKVTHWMPLPEPPQQ' A
#
# COMPACT_ATOMS: atom_id res chain seq x y z
N MET A 1 -2.17 -29.39 -21.87
CA MET A 1 -1.29 -28.49 -21.11
C MET A 1 -1.84 -27.09 -21.30
N LEU A 2 -2.65 -26.60 -20.36
CA LEU A 2 -3.23 -25.26 -20.45
C LEU A 2 -2.17 -24.25 -19.99
N GLN A 3 -1.68 -23.45 -20.94
CA GLN A 3 -0.83 -22.29 -20.66
C GLN A 3 -1.58 -21.36 -19.70
N ALA A 4 -0.99 -21.08 -18.53
CA ALA A 4 -1.48 -20.05 -17.63
C ALA A 4 -1.27 -18.69 -18.31
N GLY A 5 -2.37 -18.08 -18.76
CA GLY A 5 -2.38 -16.78 -19.40
C GLY A 5 -2.04 -15.66 -18.40
N ASN A 6 -1.11 -14.80 -18.80
CA ASN A 6 -1.09 -13.37 -18.51
C ASN A 6 -1.40 -12.91 -17.07
N SER A 7 -0.64 -13.39 -16.07
CA SER A 7 -0.60 -12.72 -14.77
C SER A 7 0.30 -11.48 -14.88
N PRO A 8 -0.16 -10.27 -14.52
CA PRO A 8 0.71 -9.10 -14.52
C PRO A 8 1.86 -9.36 -13.54
N VAL A 9 3.08 -9.15 -14.03
CA VAL A 9 4.32 -9.27 -13.27
C VAL A 9 4.31 -8.21 -12.17
N THR A 10 3.89 -8.60 -10.96
CA THR A 10 4.38 -8.00 -9.71
C THR A 10 5.03 -9.15 -8.94
N PRO A 11 6.38 -9.19 -8.85
CA PRO A 11 7.07 -10.37 -8.33
C PRO A 11 6.79 -10.71 -6.86
N ASP A 12 6.25 -9.79 -6.08
CA ASP A 12 5.94 -10.00 -4.67
C ASP A 12 4.59 -9.35 -4.35
N GLY A 13 3.62 -10.14 -3.89
CA GLY A 13 2.29 -9.66 -3.53
C GLY A 13 2.27 -8.77 -2.29
N TRP A 14 1.19 -8.84 -1.52
CA TRP A 14 1.07 -8.12 -0.25
C TRP A 14 2.13 -8.59 0.76
N ILE A 15 2.99 -7.68 1.21
CA ILE A 15 4.04 -7.84 2.22
C ILE A 15 3.44 -7.51 3.59
N SER A 16 3.60 -8.38 4.58
CA SER A 16 3.16 -8.06 5.94
C SER A 16 4.01 -6.97 6.57
N CYS A 17 3.38 -6.05 7.29
CA CYS A 17 4.09 -5.03 8.07
C CYS A 17 5.02 -5.66 9.13
N SER A 18 4.73 -6.89 9.57
CA SER A 18 5.57 -7.63 10.51
C SER A 18 6.81 -8.23 9.87
N GLU A 19 6.77 -8.52 8.56
CA GLU A 19 7.91 -9.05 7.81
C GLU A 19 8.85 -7.92 7.39
N ARG A 20 8.26 -6.83 6.86
CA ARG A 20 8.98 -5.65 6.40
C ARG A 20 8.06 -4.45 6.36
N MET A 21 8.53 -3.34 6.92
CA MET A 21 7.93 -2.02 6.73
C MET A 21 8.47 -1.38 5.45
N PRO A 22 7.70 -0.53 4.75
CA PRO A 22 8.23 0.23 3.63
C PRO A 22 9.27 1.27 4.10
N ASP A 23 10.05 1.79 3.14
CA ASP A 23 11.02 2.84 3.41
C ASP A 23 10.32 4.16 3.82
N ASP A 24 11.07 5.08 4.43
CA ASP A 24 10.50 6.36 4.89
C ASP A 24 9.90 7.16 3.75
N LYS A 25 8.59 7.44 3.88
CA LYS A 25 7.77 8.14 2.89
C LYS A 25 7.75 7.47 1.52
N GLN A 26 7.99 6.16 1.46
CA GLN A 26 7.76 5.38 0.25
C GLN A 26 6.26 5.22 0.00
N TYR A 27 5.81 5.62 -1.17
CA TYR A 27 4.43 5.42 -1.62
C TYR A 27 4.19 3.96 -2.00
N VAL A 28 3.13 3.39 -1.42
CA VAL A 28 2.72 1.99 -1.52
C VAL A 28 1.20 1.91 -1.54
N TRP A 29 0.66 0.78 -1.99
CA TRP A 29 -0.70 0.39 -1.63
C TRP A 29 -0.67 -0.33 -0.29
N PHE A 30 -1.57 0.01 0.63
CA PHE A 30 -1.68 -0.66 1.92
C PHE A 30 -3.14 -0.97 2.27
N PHE A 31 -3.38 -2.00 3.08
CA PHE A 31 -4.71 -2.36 3.58
C PHE A 31 -4.85 -1.96 5.06
N GLY A 32 -5.78 -1.05 5.36
CA GLY A 32 -5.96 -0.48 6.70
C GLY A 32 -7.23 0.35 6.86
N GLU A 33 -7.34 1.10 7.95
CA GLU A 33 -8.44 2.06 8.20
C GLU A 33 -7.89 3.48 8.03
N SER A 34 -8.60 4.34 7.28
CA SER A 34 -8.32 5.78 7.16
C SER A 34 -9.40 6.58 7.87
N ARG A 35 -9.05 7.71 8.50
CA ARG A 35 -10.00 8.56 9.25
C ARG A 35 -11.22 9.00 8.42
N GLY A 36 -11.05 9.13 7.11
CA GLY A 36 -12.12 9.54 6.18
C GLY A 36 -13.01 8.41 5.67
N PHE A 37 -12.73 7.14 6.02
CA PHE A 37 -13.40 5.98 5.43
C PHE A 37 -13.98 5.03 6.48
N ALA A 38 -15.24 4.64 6.31
CA ALA A 38 -15.91 3.71 7.23
C ALA A 38 -15.48 2.26 6.95
N GLY A 39 -14.49 1.78 7.69
CA GLY A 39 -14.02 0.40 7.63
C GLY A 39 -12.60 0.27 7.13
N ARG A 40 -12.22 -0.97 6.78
CA ARG A 40 -10.91 -1.28 6.20
C ARG A 40 -11.01 -1.37 4.69
N ASP A 41 -10.07 -0.74 4.01
CA ASP A 41 -9.95 -0.77 2.56
C ASP A 41 -8.47 -0.68 2.13
N THR A 42 -8.25 -0.75 0.83
CA THR A 42 -6.96 -0.51 0.20
C THR A 42 -6.81 0.98 -0.11
N PHE A 43 -5.72 1.56 0.36
CA PHE A 43 -5.36 2.95 0.14
C PHE A 43 -3.99 3.03 -0.50
N GLU A 44 -3.78 4.07 -1.31
CA GLU A 44 -2.43 4.55 -1.59
C GLU A 44 -1.95 5.39 -0.40
N GLY A 45 -0.66 5.28 -0.07
CA GLY A 45 -0.03 6.19 0.87
C GLY A 45 1.30 5.66 1.35
N TYR A 46 1.74 6.08 2.53
CA TYR A 46 3.09 5.78 3.01
C TYR A 46 3.15 5.67 4.52
N TYR A 47 4.26 5.12 4.99
CA TYR A 47 4.63 5.13 6.39
C TYR A 47 5.69 6.20 6.65
N ASP A 48 5.44 7.05 7.63
CA ASP A 48 6.35 8.09 8.11
C ASP A 48 7.09 7.57 9.35
N TRP A 49 8.36 7.25 9.20
CA TRP A 49 9.21 6.74 10.28
C TRP A 49 9.49 7.81 11.34
N SER A 50 9.55 9.09 10.94
CA SER A 50 9.77 10.20 11.89
C SER A 50 8.60 10.38 12.85
N ARG A 51 7.39 10.03 12.41
CA ARG A 51 6.14 10.13 13.18
C ARG A 51 5.61 8.77 13.67
N ASN A 52 6.24 7.67 13.26
CA ASN A 52 5.77 6.30 13.50
C ASN A 52 4.28 6.14 13.12
N LYS A 53 3.91 6.58 11.91
CA LYS A 53 2.50 6.71 11.52
C LYS A 53 2.27 6.45 10.03
N TRP A 54 1.15 5.81 9.72
CA TRP A 54 0.66 5.65 8.36
C TRP A 54 -0.19 6.83 7.92
N TRP A 55 -0.07 7.18 6.64
CA TRP A 55 -0.86 8.20 5.97
C TRP A 55 -1.51 7.61 4.73
N ALA A 56 -2.83 7.74 4.62
CA ALA A 56 -3.59 7.44 3.42
C ALA A 56 -3.70 8.71 2.55
N VAL A 57 -3.45 8.58 1.26
CA VAL A 57 -3.79 9.60 0.27
C VAL A 57 -5.26 9.42 -0.10
N THR A 58 -6.08 10.41 0.20
CA THR A 58 -7.51 10.44 -0.13
C THR A 58 -7.83 11.62 -1.05
N ASP A 59 -9.09 11.73 -1.44
CA ASP A 59 -9.61 12.85 -2.24
C ASP A 59 -9.55 14.20 -1.51
N ILE A 60 -9.47 14.20 -0.18
CA ILE A 60 -9.38 15.40 0.67
C ILE A 60 -7.96 15.67 1.19
N GLY A 61 -6.98 14.84 0.85
CA GLY A 61 -5.57 15.00 1.21
C GLY A 61 -4.97 13.81 1.95
N GLU A 62 -3.92 14.05 2.72
CA GLU A 62 -3.25 13.02 3.52
C GLU A 62 -3.96 12.85 4.87
N GLU A 63 -4.61 11.72 5.06
CA GLU A 63 -5.33 11.39 6.29
C GLU A 63 -4.57 10.33 7.10
N PRO A 64 -4.56 10.43 8.45
CA PRO A 64 -4.07 9.39 9.32
C PRO A 64 -4.69 8.03 9.01
N ALA A 65 -3.85 7.02 8.81
CA ALA A 65 -4.24 5.63 8.71
C ALA A 65 -3.80 4.81 9.92
N SER A 66 -4.55 3.75 10.20
CA SER A 66 -4.34 2.85 11.33
C SER A 66 -4.71 1.42 10.98
N LYS A 67 -4.37 0.47 11.85
CA LYS A 67 -4.62 -0.97 11.66
C LYS A 67 -4.15 -1.49 10.30
N VAL A 68 -3.06 -0.92 9.79
CA VAL A 68 -2.42 -1.38 8.56
C VAL A 68 -1.77 -2.72 8.83
N THR A 69 -2.05 -3.71 7.97
CA THR A 69 -1.57 -5.09 8.17
C THR A 69 -0.56 -5.51 7.11
N HIS A 70 -0.80 -5.12 5.86
CA HIS A 70 0.02 -5.49 4.72
C HIS A 70 0.08 -4.33 3.72
N TRP A 71 1.13 -4.30 2.91
CA TRP A 71 1.34 -3.31 1.84
C TRP A 71 1.94 -3.98 0.59
N MET A 72 1.89 -3.32 -0.56
CA MET A 72 2.59 -3.72 -1.77
C MET A 72 3.17 -2.50 -2.50
N PRO A 73 4.32 -2.63 -3.18
CA PRO A 73 4.89 -1.53 -3.94
C PRO A 73 3.94 -1.10 -5.06
N LEU A 74 3.97 0.19 -5.40
CA LEU A 74 3.27 0.68 -6.58
C LEU A 74 3.89 0.03 -7.85
N PRO A 75 3.06 -0.30 -8.86
CA PRO A 75 3.57 -0.84 -10.11
C PRO A 75 4.45 0.21 -10.80
N GLU A 76 5.49 -0.26 -11.49
CA GLU A 76 6.27 0.63 -12.35
C GLU A 76 5.35 1.21 -13.44
N PRO A 77 5.53 2.50 -13.79
CA PRO A 77 4.76 3.11 -14.87
C PRO A 77 4.91 2.30 -16.17
N PRO A 78 3.86 2.19 -16.99
CA PRO A 78 3.94 1.48 -18.25
C PRO A 78 5.04 2.09 -19.13
N GLN A 79 5.96 1.24 -19.60
CA GLN A 79 7.01 1.64 -20.53
C GLN A 79 6.38 1.82 -21.93
N GLN A 80 6.74 2.90 -22.61
CA GLN A 80 6.27 3.21 -23.97
C GLN A 80 6.95 2.36 -25.05
#